data_AF-A0A6I9PGE5-F1
#
_entry.id   AF-A0A6I9PGE5-F1
#
_cell.length_a   1.000
_cell.length_b   1.000
_cell.length_c   1.000
_cell.angle_alpha   90.00
_cell.angle_beta   90.00
_cell.angle_gamma   90.00
#
_symmetry.space_group_name_H-M   'P 1'
#
loop_
_entity.id
_entity.type
_entity.pdbx_description
1 polymer ?
#
loop_
_entity_poly.entity_id
_entity_poly.type
_entity_poly.pdbx_seq_one_letter_code
_entity_poly.pdbx_strand_id
1 'polypeptide(L)'
;MTDCIFSPQVYLARTEGSSSGKVSWKFDFSSAGMKVSSVSVSAKSETFHSGSVCWTLQAGERTAAFTGDGKMQDLPSVSGCSEFIIEAGLSGGEGETTWQHSQIFRQSLKETEEPSFEILVHLEDA
;
A
#
# COMPACT_ATOMS: atom_id res chain seq x y z
N MET A 1 -12.24 -34.40 -10.28
CA MET A 1 -12.95 -33.12 -10.13
C MET A 1 -12.70 -32.69 -8.72
N THR A 2 -11.53 -32.11 -8.47
CA THR A 2 -10.90 -32.07 -7.15
C THR A 2 -10.61 -30.62 -6.79
N ASP A 3 -11.04 -30.25 -5.58
CA ASP A 3 -10.67 -29.06 -4.82
C ASP A 3 -11.08 -27.66 -5.31
N CYS A 4 -12.39 -27.41 -5.39
CA CYS A 4 -12.91 -26.07 -5.06
C CYS A 4 -13.01 -25.91 -3.52
N ILE A 5 -11.91 -26.13 -2.80
CA ILE A 5 -11.85 -25.80 -1.37
C ILE A 5 -11.59 -24.30 -1.32
N PHE A 6 -12.62 -23.52 -0.94
CA PHE A 6 -12.53 -22.10 -0.57
C PHE A 6 -11.17 -21.85 0.11
N SER A 7 -10.27 -21.17 -0.59
CA SER A 7 -9.03 -20.76 0.05
C SER A 7 -9.37 -19.59 0.97
N PRO A 8 -9.13 -19.70 2.29
CA PRO A 8 -9.35 -18.58 3.19
C PRO A 8 -8.53 -17.38 2.72
N GLN A 9 -9.17 -16.21 2.74
CA GLN A 9 -8.57 -14.95 2.34
C GLN A 9 -8.13 -14.20 3.61
N VAL A 10 -6.96 -13.59 3.55
CA VAL A 10 -6.45 -12.70 4.61
C VAL A 10 -6.21 -11.32 4.02
N TYR A 11 -6.47 -10.29 4.80
CA TYR A 11 -6.32 -8.89 4.40
C TYR A 11 -6.22 -8.00 5.64
N LEU A 12 -5.72 -6.77 5.46
CA LEU A 12 -5.88 -5.71 6.44
C LEU A 12 -7.08 -4.85 6.03
N ALA A 13 -7.89 -4.46 7.02
CA ALA A 13 -9.05 -3.60 6.84
C ALA A 13 -9.10 -2.57 7.97
N ARG A 14 -10.15 -1.73 7.98
CA ARG A 14 -10.40 -0.84 9.10
C ARG A 14 -10.86 -1.63 10.32
N THR A 15 -10.67 -1.06 11.50
CA THR A 15 -11.32 -1.55 12.71
C THR A 15 -12.85 -1.47 12.56
N GLU A 16 -13.57 -2.47 13.03
CA GLU A 16 -15.04 -2.48 13.01
C GLU A 16 -15.63 -1.20 13.64
N GLY A 17 -16.66 -0.64 13.00
CA GLY A 17 -17.29 0.63 13.40
C GLY A 17 -16.51 1.90 13.03
N SER A 18 -15.29 1.80 12.51
CA SER A 18 -14.50 2.99 12.13
C SER A 18 -14.85 3.52 10.75
N SER A 19 -15.09 4.82 10.63
CA SER A 19 -15.39 5.49 9.36
C SER A 19 -14.17 5.68 8.45
N SER A 20 -12.96 5.54 8.98
CA SER A 20 -11.70 5.60 8.22
C SER A 20 -10.62 4.79 8.92
N GLY A 21 -9.56 4.46 8.18
CA GLY A 21 -8.36 3.82 8.71
C GLY A 21 -7.15 4.26 7.90
N LYS A 22 -5.97 4.14 8.51
CA LYS A 22 -4.73 4.59 7.89
C LYS A 22 -3.57 3.74 8.36
N VAL A 23 -2.70 3.37 7.44
CA VAL A 23 -1.43 2.72 7.73
C VAL A 23 -0.34 3.39 6.91
N SER A 24 0.85 3.54 7.50
CA SER A 24 1.97 4.17 6.84
C SER A 24 3.30 3.49 7.14
N TRP A 25 4.22 3.61 6.20
CA TRP A 25 5.59 3.11 6.27
C TRP A 25 6.53 4.27 5.97
N LYS A 26 7.40 4.62 6.93
CA LYS A 26 8.39 5.68 6.79
C LYS A 26 9.78 5.09 6.54
N PHE A 27 10.49 5.66 5.57
CA PHE A 27 11.87 5.33 5.22
C PHE A 27 12.72 6.59 5.40
N ASP A 28 13.80 6.48 6.17
CA ASP A 28 14.73 7.59 6.46
C ASP A 28 16.18 7.11 6.32
N PHE A 29 16.89 7.72 5.38
CA PHE A 29 18.27 7.43 5.02
C PHE A 29 19.23 8.56 5.39
N SER A 30 18.73 9.62 6.04
CA SER A 30 19.53 10.80 6.40
C SER A 30 20.72 10.45 7.28
N SER A 31 20.54 9.55 8.24
CA SER A 31 21.59 9.06 9.14
C SER A 31 22.72 8.30 8.42
N ALA A 32 22.45 7.76 7.23
CA ALA A 32 23.43 7.06 6.41
C ALA A 32 24.17 7.98 5.43
N GLY A 33 23.82 9.28 5.37
CA GLY A 33 24.39 10.20 4.38
C GLY A 33 23.98 9.87 2.94
N MET A 34 22.81 9.24 2.76
CA MET A 34 22.31 8.81 1.45
C MET A 34 21.08 9.63 1.05
N LYS A 35 20.87 9.76 -0.26
CA LYS A 35 19.65 10.28 -0.88
C LYS A 35 19.01 9.21 -1.76
N VAL A 36 17.72 9.36 -1.98
CA VAL A 36 16.93 8.53 -2.87
C VAL A 36 17.18 8.97 -4.31
N SER A 37 17.70 8.06 -5.14
CA SER A 37 17.77 8.24 -6.59
C SER A 37 16.40 7.97 -7.23
N SER A 38 15.80 6.82 -6.92
CA SER A 38 14.47 6.43 -7.41
C SER A 38 13.74 5.50 -6.44
N VAL A 39 12.41 5.47 -6.53
CA VAL A 39 11.54 4.55 -5.79
C VAL A 39 10.57 3.92 -6.78
N SER A 40 10.42 2.60 -6.68
CA SER A 40 9.37 1.84 -7.34
C SER A 40 8.54 1.12 -6.29
N VAL A 41 7.23 1.16 -6.43
CA VAL A 41 6.30 0.54 -5.46
C VAL A 41 5.26 -0.32 -6.18
N SER A 42 4.95 -1.46 -5.58
CA SER A 42 3.79 -2.27 -5.90
C SER A 42 2.98 -2.50 -4.64
N ALA A 43 1.67 -2.29 -4.70
CA ALA A 43 0.76 -2.61 -3.61
C ALA A 43 -0.53 -3.22 -4.17
N LYS A 44 -1.12 -4.17 -3.44
CA LYS A 44 -2.42 -4.77 -3.77
C LYS A 44 -3.49 -4.25 -2.83
N SER A 45 -4.60 -3.79 -3.38
CA SER A 45 -5.81 -3.42 -2.62
C SER A 45 -7.05 -3.81 -3.38
N GLU A 46 -8.10 -4.14 -2.65
CA GLU A 46 -9.41 -4.47 -3.21
C GLU A 46 -10.49 -3.68 -2.48
N THR A 47 -11.44 -3.16 -3.24
CA THR A 47 -12.58 -2.40 -2.71
C THR A 47 -13.89 -3.04 -3.14
N PHE A 48 -14.89 -2.96 -2.27
CA PHE A 48 -16.23 -3.47 -2.49
C PHE A 48 -17.25 -2.34 -2.26
N HIS A 49 -18.35 -2.34 -3.02
CA HIS A 49 -19.37 -1.29 -2.95
C HIS A 49 -18.75 0.12 -3.11
N SER A 50 -19.05 1.05 -2.22
CA SER A 50 -18.46 2.40 -2.17
C SER A 50 -17.16 2.47 -1.34
N GLY A 51 -16.51 1.34 -1.06
CA GLY A 51 -15.20 1.29 -0.40
C GLY A 51 -14.12 1.99 -1.23
N SER A 52 -13.20 2.67 -0.55
CA SER A 52 -12.10 3.38 -1.18
C SER A 52 -10.78 3.11 -0.45
N VAL A 53 -9.72 2.90 -1.24
CA VAL A 53 -8.33 2.88 -0.79
C VAL A 53 -7.56 3.93 -1.59
N CYS A 54 -6.88 4.84 -0.89
CA CYS A 54 -6.03 5.85 -1.48
C CYS A 54 -4.57 5.60 -1.08
N TRP A 55 -3.74 5.28 -2.07
CA TRP A 55 -2.31 5.11 -1.89
C TRP A 55 -1.56 6.38 -2.24
N THR A 56 -0.68 6.82 -1.35
CA THR A 56 0.17 7.99 -1.58
C THR A 56 1.59 7.73 -1.11
N LEU A 57 2.53 8.39 -1.76
CA LEU A 57 3.91 8.52 -1.34
C LEU A 57 4.21 10.00 -1.12
N GLN A 58 4.65 10.35 0.08
CA GLN A 58 4.93 11.71 0.53
C GLN A 58 6.42 11.86 0.84
N ALA A 59 7.06 12.92 0.34
CA ALA A 59 8.44 13.25 0.67
C ALA A 59 8.63 14.78 0.73
N GLY A 60 8.69 15.31 1.95
CA GLY A 60 8.57 16.75 2.21
C GLY A 60 7.23 17.29 1.69
N GLU A 61 7.29 18.36 0.89
CA GLU A 61 6.10 18.97 0.26
C GLU A 61 5.60 18.21 -0.99
N ARG A 62 6.30 17.17 -1.43
CA ARG A 62 5.98 16.41 -2.64
C ARG A 62 5.11 15.22 -2.30
N THR A 63 3.97 15.08 -2.98
CA THR A 63 3.08 13.91 -2.85
C THR A 63 2.78 13.33 -4.23
N ALA A 64 2.86 12.01 -4.36
CA ALA A 64 2.42 11.29 -5.54
C ALA A 64 1.42 10.19 -5.15
N ALA A 65 0.33 10.07 -5.90
CA ALA A 65 -0.60 8.97 -5.76
C ALA A 65 -0.19 7.82 -6.70
N PHE A 66 -0.49 6.58 -6.31
CA PHE A 66 -0.27 5.39 -7.14
C PHE A 66 -1.43 4.41 -6.99
N THR A 67 -1.53 3.44 -7.91
CA THR A 67 -2.62 2.45 -7.87
C THR A 67 -2.25 1.24 -7.01
N GLY A 68 -3.24 0.69 -6.30
CA GLY A 68 -3.10 -0.56 -5.57
C GLY A 68 -3.46 -1.80 -6.42
N ASP A 69 -3.09 -1.82 -7.70
CA ASP A 69 -3.42 -2.91 -8.64
C ASP A 69 -2.37 -4.03 -8.69
N GLY A 70 -1.37 -3.98 -7.82
CA GLY A 70 -0.29 -4.97 -7.73
C GLY A 70 0.78 -4.83 -8.80
N LYS A 71 0.74 -3.78 -9.63
CA LYS A 71 1.80 -3.50 -10.61
C LYS A 71 2.84 -2.55 -10.03
N MET A 72 4.09 -2.84 -10.36
CA MET A 72 5.21 -1.96 -10.04
C MET A 72 5.05 -0.62 -10.75
N GLN A 73 5.17 0.46 -9.99
CA GLN A 73 5.05 1.84 -10.46
C GLN A 73 6.24 2.66 -9.99
N ASP A 74 6.89 3.34 -10.93
CA ASP A 74 7.99 4.25 -10.62
C ASP A 74 7.46 5.59 -10.14
N LEU A 75 8.03 6.09 -9.04
CA LEU A 75 7.66 7.36 -8.41
C LEU A 75 8.85 8.33 -8.45
N PRO A 76 9.10 8.99 -9.60
CA PRO A 76 10.27 9.87 -9.76
C PRO A 76 10.16 11.16 -8.92
N SER A 77 8.96 11.47 -8.42
CA SER A 77 8.68 12.68 -7.62
C SER A 77 9.52 12.78 -6.35
N VAL A 78 10.16 11.70 -5.89
CA VAL A 78 10.90 11.67 -4.61
C VAL A 78 12.41 11.53 -4.74
N SER A 79 12.93 11.66 -5.97
CA SER A 79 14.37 11.76 -6.19
C SER A 79 14.97 12.96 -5.42
N GLY A 80 16.15 12.76 -4.86
CA GLY A 80 16.90 13.70 -4.03
C GLY A 80 16.43 13.83 -2.58
N CYS A 81 15.36 13.15 -2.15
CA CYS A 81 14.93 13.12 -0.75
C CYS A 81 15.82 12.20 0.09
N SER A 82 16.01 12.52 1.37
CA SER A 82 16.60 11.61 2.35
C SER A 82 15.57 10.74 3.07
N GLU A 83 14.29 11.13 3.02
CA GLU A 83 13.19 10.38 3.64
C GLU A 83 11.91 10.45 2.80
N PHE A 84 11.05 9.44 2.93
CA PHE A 84 9.70 9.45 2.39
C PHE A 84 8.76 8.54 3.21
N ILE A 85 7.46 8.72 3.03
CA ILE A 85 6.40 7.96 3.69
C ILE A 85 5.46 7.41 2.61
N ILE A 86 5.21 6.10 2.63
CA ILE A 86 4.11 5.49 1.88
C ILE A 86 2.92 5.34 2.81
N GLU A 87 1.72 5.71 2.35
CA GLU A 87 0.50 5.69 3.14
C GLU A 87 -0.66 5.07 2.35
N ALA A 88 -1.44 4.23 3.03
CA ALA A 88 -2.74 3.76 2.57
C ALA A 88 -3.85 4.34 3.46
N GLY A 89 -4.72 5.16 2.87
CA GLY A 89 -5.95 5.63 3.49
C GLY A 89 -7.13 4.74 3.09
N LEU A 90 -7.87 4.23 4.07
CA LEU A 90 -9.05 3.39 3.87
C LEU A 90 -10.31 4.16 4.29
N SER A 91 -11.32 4.24 3.42
CA SER A 91 -12.58 4.94 3.70
C SER A 91 -13.77 4.36 2.91
N GLY A 92 -14.97 4.95 3.05
CA GLY A 92 -16.16 4.56 2.28
C GLY A 92 -16.87 3.30 2.79
N GLY A 93 -17.63 2.63 1.92
CA GLY A 93 -18.41 1.43 2.23
C GLY A 93 -19.87 1.71 2.60
N GLU A 94 -20.67 0.65 2.74
CA GLU A 94 -22.13 0.74 2.98
C GLU A 94 -22.58 -0.29 4.02
N GLY A 95 -23.53 0.11 4.88
CA GLY A 95 -24.09 -0.76 5.93
C GLY A 95 -23.15 -1.04 7.11
N GLU A 96 -23.48 -2.07 7.89
CA GLU A 96 -22.79 -2.41 9.14
C GLU A 96 -21.38 -2.99 8.90
N THR A 97 -21.11 -3.53 7.71
CA THR A 97 -19.82 -4.14 7.36
C THR A 97 -18.90 -3.21 6.58
N THR A 98 -19.13 -1.90 6.64
CA THR A 98 -18.29 -0.89 5.95
C THR A 98 -16.80 -1.12 6.16
N TRP A 99 -16.39 -1.49 7.38
CA TRP A 99 -14.99 -1.61 7.77
C TRP A 99 -14.18 -2.55 6.86
N GLN A 100 -14.80 -3.61 6.33
CA GLN A 100 -14.17 -4.59 5.41
C GLN A 100 -14.36 -4.27 3.92
N HIS A 101 -15.04 -3.18 3.56
CA HIS A 101 -15.25 -2.82 2.13
C HIS A 101 -14.01 -2.19 1.49
N SER A 102 -13.01 -1.83 2.28
CA SER A 102 -11.69 -1.41 1.82
C SER A 102 -10.65 -2.34 2.42
N GLN A 103 -9.92 -3.05 1.56
CA GLN A 103 -8.97 -4.07 1.97
C GLN A 103 -7.63 -3.82 1.30
N ILE A 104 -6.54 -3.95 2.06
CA ILE A 104 -5.19 -3.96 1.52
C ILE A 104 -4.56 -5.32 1.74
N PHE A 105 -3.72 -5.73 0.78
CA PHE A 105 -2.98 -6.98 0.77
C PHE A 105 -3.85 -8.22 0.86
N ARG A 106 -5.04 -8.17 0.24
CA ARG A 106 -5.94 -9.31 0.17
C ARG A 106 -5.30 -10.43 -0.64
N GLN A 107 -5.12 -11.59 0.00
CA GLN A 107 -4.49 -12.76 -0.62
C GLN A 107 -5.05 -14.07 -0.05
N SER A 108 -4.94 -15.12 -0.85
CA SER A 108 -5.27 -16.50 -0.51
C SER A 108 -4.18 -17.08 0.40
N LEU A 109 -4.54 -17.79 1.48
CA LEU A 109 -3.54 -18.47 2.34
C LEU A 109 -2.78 -19.60 1.62
N LYS A 110 -3.21 -20.02 0.43
CA LYS A 110 -2.56 -21.06 -0.38
C LYS A 110 -1.64 -20.48 -1.46
N GLU A 111 -1.78 -19.20 -1.81
CA GLU A 111 -1.05 -18.55 -2.88
C GLU A 111 -0.21 -17.41 -2.29
N THR A 112 1.04 -17.71 -1.95
CA THR A 112 1.96 -16.79 -1.27
C THR A 112 3.19 -16.45 -2.12
N GLU A 113 3.19 -16.82 -3.40
CA GLU A 113 4.37 -16.68 -4.26
C GLU A 113 4.63 -15.22 -4.67
N GLU A 114 3.59 -14.39 -4.75
CA GLU A 114 3.69 -13.00 -5.21
C GLU A 114 3.49 -12.00 -4.07
N PRO A 115 4.42 -11.05 -3.85
CA PRO A 115 4.28 -10.06 -2.79
C PRO A 115 3.02 -9.21 -3.01
N SER A 116 2.34 -8.89 -1.91
CA SER A 116 1.20 -7.96 -1.91
C SER A 116 1.64 -6.51 -1.70
N PHE A 117 2.87 -6.32 -1.26
CA PHE A 117 3.51 -5.03 -1.08
C PHE A 117 5.01 -5.19 -1.31
N GLU A 118 5.54 -4.41 -2.24
CA GLU A 118 6.96 -4.42 -2.57
C GLU A 118 7.42 -2.99 -2.81
N ILE A 119 8.60 -2.66 -2.28
CA ILE A 119 9.22 -1.34 -2.43
C ILE A 119 10.66 -1.56 -2.82
N LEU A 120 11.07 -0.99 -3.95
CA LEU A 120 12.46 -0.92 -4.38
C LEU A 120 12.92 0.52 -4.26
N VAL A 121 14.02 0.72 -3.53
CA VAL A 121 14.63 2.04 -3.33
C VAL A 121 16.05 1.98 -3.85
N HIS A 122 16.37 2.83 -4.83
CA HIS A 122 17.75 3.05 -5.24
C HIS A 122 18.29 4.28 -4.52
N LEU A 123 19.46 4.12 -3.91
CA LEU A 123 20.12 5.15 -3.11
C LEU A 123 21.40 5.61 -3.81
N GLU A 124 21.78 6.86 -3.55
CA GLU A 124 23.04 7.48 -3.95
C GLU A 124 23.60 8.33 -2.80
N ASP A 125 24.89 8.67 -2.86
CA ASP A 125 25.52 9.54 -1.86
C ASP A 125 24.88 10.93 -1.85
N ALA A 126 24.71 11.52 -0.65
CA ALA A 126 24.07 12.82 -0.46
C ALA A 126 24.93 14.03 -0.88
#